data_AF-A0AAD7I3H6-F1
#
_entry.id   AF-A0AAD7I3H6-F1
#
_cell.length_a   1.000
_cell.length_b   1.000
_cell.length_c   1.000
_cell.angle_alpha   90.00
_cell.angle_beta   90.00
_cell.angle_gamma   90.00
#
_symmetry.space_group_name_H-M   'P 1'
#
loop_
_entity.id
_entity.type
_entity.pdbx_description
1 polymer ?
#
loop_
_entity_poly.entity_id
_entity_poly.type
_entity_poly.pdbx_seq_one_letter_code
_entity_poly.pdbx_strand_id
1 'polypeptide(L)'
;MSASSGIQSLALRYRSSSASILPSLSRMKLRQLSLYLGDLFADMESIDQTLPLFSSITHLELFDWSRRISDDFPGFSWSSLAFLPALTHFAVGGRVAPALAVEIFAGRKNLAVFVGGVQARCDFAEVDRHTTTRQLHALGLLSDENARLVYILRPISDHAADWLAGAKEGRDFWARADAFVAMK
;
A
#
# COMPACT_ATOMS: atom_id res chain seq x y z
N MET A 1 11.08 -12.85 -29.02
CA MET A 1 10.44 -11.57 -28.60
C MET A 1 9.76 -11.81 -27.26
N SER A 2 10.18 -11.11 -26.21
CA SER A 2 9.67 -11.33 -24.84
C SER A 2 8.32 -10.65 -24.65
N ALA A 3 7.27 -11.42 -24.39
CA ALA A 3 5.87 -10.96 -24.25
C ALA A 3 5.60 -10.06 -23.01
N SER A 4 6.62 -9.75 -22.20
CA SER A 4 6.48 -9.04 -20.93
C SER A 4 6.70 -7.52 -20.99
N SER A 5 6.99 -6.93 -22.16
CA SER A 5 7.42 -5.51 -22.26
C SER A 5 6.33 -4.48 -21.94
N GLY A 6 5.05 -4.90 -21.85
CA GLY A 6 3.91 -4.01 -21.58
C GLY A 6 3.32 -4.09 -20.17
N ILE A 7 3.77 -5.03 -19.32
CA ILE A 7 3.16 -5.20 -17.98
C ILE A 7 3.70 -4.11 -17.05
N GLN A 8 2.81 -3.21 -16.64
CA GLN A 8 3.11 -2.13 -15.69
C GLN A 8 2.48 -2.36 -14.30
N SER A 9 1.55 -3.31 -14.20
CA SER A 9 0.81 -3.58 -12.97
C SER A 9 0.88 -5.07 -12.65
N LEU A 10 1.25 -5.41 -11.42
CA LEU A 10 1.35 -6.79 -10.96
C LEU A 10 0.79 -6.94 -9.56
N ALA A 11 -0.08 -7.94 -9.37
CA ALA A 11 -0.60 -8.33 -8.08
C ALA A 11 -0.23 -9.79 -7.78
N LEU A 12 0.50 -10.02 -6.70
CA LEU A 12 0.93 -11.33 -6.22
C LEU A 12 0.17 -11.65 -4.93
N ARG A 13 -0.80 -12.56 -5.02
CA ARG A 13 -1.72 -12.89 -3.91
C ARG A 13 -1.38 -14.20 -3.19
N TYR A 14 -0.22 -14.77 -3.46
CA TYR A 14 0.30 -15.97 -2.79
C TYR A 14 1.51 -15.59 -1.94
N ARG A 15 1.68 -16.25 -0.78
CA ARG A 15 2.90 -16.09 0.02
C ARG A 15 4.04 -16.77 -0.72
N SER A 16 5.07 -16.03 -1.07
CA SER A 16 6.31 -16.58 -1.61
C SER A 16 7.50 -15.90 -0.95
N SER A 17 8.67 -16.54 -0.97
CA SER A 17 9.90 -15.80 -0.65
C SER A 17 10.17 -14.80 -1.79
N SER A 18 9.56 -13.62 -1.67
CA SER A 18 9.87 -12.37 -2.39
C SER A 18 11.31 -12.23 -2.85
N ALA A 19 12.29 -12.52 -1.98
CA ALA A 19 13.71 -12.41 -2.28
C ALA A 19 14.09 -13.16 -3.58
N SER A 20 13.40 -14.28 -3.87
CA SER A 20 13.61 -15.05 -5.09
C SER A 20 12.98 -14.43 -6.35
N ILE A 21 11.90 -13.64 -6.20
CA ILE A 21 11.17 -13.06 -7.33
C ILE A 21 11.60 -11.63 -7.65
N LEU A 22 12.12 -10.87 -6.68
CA LEU A 22 12.52 -9.46 -6.85
C LEU A 22 13.49 -9.23 -8.03
N PRO A 23 14.52 -10.08 -8.27
CA PRO A 23 15.38 -9.93 -9.44
C PRO A 23 14.61 -10.09 -10.76
N SER A 24 13.62 -10.97 -10.80
CA SER A 24 12.77 -11.18 -11.99
C SER A 24 11.83 -9.99 -12.20
N LEU A 25 11.23 -9.47 -11.12
CA LEU A 25 10.39 -8.27 -11.16
C LEU A 25 11.18 -7.04 -11.60
N SER A 26 12.46 -6.95 -11.25
CA SER A 26 13.33 -5.82 -11.63
C SER A 26 13.65 -5.73 -13.12
N ARG A 27 13.39 -6.81 -13.87
CA ARG A 27 13.49 -6.80 -15.34
C ARG A 27 12.21 -6.28 -16.00
N MET A 28 11.14 -6.12 -15.23
CA MET A 28 9.86 -5.61 -15.69
C MET A 28 9.78 -4.09 -15.46
N LYS A 29 9.03 -3.39 -16.31
CA LYS A 29 8.78 -1.94 -16.18
C LYS A 29 7.56 -1.67 -15.30
N LEU A 30 7.54 -2.27 -14.11
CA LEU A 30 6.41 -2.16 -13.18
C LEU A 30 6.33 -0.74 -12.60
N ARG A 31 5.10 -0.26 -12.48
CA ARG A 31 4.73 1.00 -11.80
C ARG A 31 3.80 0.73 -10.62
N GLN A 32 2.97 -0.29 -10.75
CA GLN A 32 2.01 -0.69 -9.72
C GLN A 32 2.34 -2.11 -9.25
N LEU A 33 2.52 -2.26 -7.95
CA LEU A 33 2.88 -3.53 -7.36
C LEU A 33 2.01 -3.78 -6.13
N SER A 34 1.40 -4.96 -6.08
CA SER A 34 0.62 -5.44 -4.94
C SER A 34 1.14 -6.79 -4.49
N LEU A 35 1.55 -6.90 -3.23
CA LEU A 35 2.06 -8.15 -2.68
C LEU A 35 1.87 -8.27 -1.17
N TYR A 36 2.12 -9.46 -0.65
CA TYR A 36 2.04 -9.72 0.78
C TYR A 36 3.10 -8.89 1.53
N LEU A 37 2.75 -8.32 2.68
CA LEU A 37 3.66 -7.43 3.44
C LEU A 37 4.98 -8.11 3.80
N GLY A 38 4.89 -9.35 4.29
CA GLY A 38 6.05 -10.17 4.63
C GLY A 38 6.88 -10.57 3.42
N ASP A 39 6.32 -10.50 2.21
CA ASP A 39 7.09 -10.77 1.02
C ASP A 39 8.03 -9.56 0.82
N LEU A 40 7.57 -8.32 0.70
CA LEU A 40 8.51 -7.25 0.32
C LEU A 40 9.60 -6.92 1.35
N PHE A 41 9.45 -7.28 2.63
CA PHE A 41 10.34 -6.75 3.68
C PHE A 41 10.72 -7.72 4.81
N ALA A 42 10.28 -8.98 4.83
CA ALA A 42 10.55 -9.88 5.97
C ALA A 42 12.04 -10.13 6.26
N ASP A 43 12.92 -9.90 5.28
CA ASP A 43 14.38 -9.94 5.45
C ASP A 43 15.01 -8.71 4.80
N MET A 44 14.70 -7.53 5.33
CA MET A 44 15.24 -6.24 4.87
C MET A 44 16.76 -6.20 4.72
N GLU A 45 17.50 -6.95 5.54
CA GLU A 45 18.96 -7.09 5.44
C GLU A 45 19.41 -7.86 4.19
N SER A 46 18.52 -8.67 3.60
CA SER A 46 18.80 -9.49 2.41
C SER A 46 18.35 -8.86 1.10
N ILE A 47 17.56 -7.79 1.15
CA ILE A 47 16.98 -7.17 -0.05
C ILE A 47 17.98 -6.20 -0.64
N ASP A 48 18.36 -6.45 -1.89
CA ASP A 48 19.13 -5.52 -2.68
C ASP A 48 18.28 -4.28 -3.02
N GLN A 49 18.48 -3.21 -2.25
CA GLN A 49 17.79 -1.93 -2.42
C GLN A 49 18.23 -1.19 -3.70
N THR A 50 19.28 -1.64 -4.38
CA THR A 50 19.74 -1.06 -5.65
C THR A 50 18.98 -1.59 -6.86
N LEU A 51 18.04 -2.53 -6.64
CA LEU A 51 17.22 -3.09 -7.70
C LEU A 51 16.44 -1.98 -8.44
N PRO A 52 16.53 -1.92 -9.78
CA PRO A 52 15.85 -0.89 -10.58
C PRO A 52 14.34 -0.79 -10.33
N LEU A 53 13.69 -1.90 -9.95
CA LEU A 53 12.27 -1.95 -9.60
C LEU A 53 11.89 -0.79 -8.67
N PHE A 54 12.65 -0.58 -7.59
CA PHE A 54 12.31 0.35 -6.53
C PHE A 54 12.28 1.81 -6.98
N SER A 55 13.07 2.17 -7.99
CA SER A 55 13.07 3.50 -8.57
C SER A 55 11.84 3.81 -9.43
N SER A 56 11.09 2.79 -9.84
CA SER A 56 9.98 2.91 -10.80
C SER A 56 8.59 2.70 -10.21
N ILE A 57 8.49 2.10 -9.02
CA ILE A 57 7.21 1.86 -8.35
C ILE A 57 6.62 3.19 -7.89
N THR A 58 5.45 3.53 -8.43
CA THR A 58 4.64 4.68 -8.03
C THR A 58 3.47 4.29 -7.14
N HIS A 59 2.95 3.07 -7.30
CA HIS A 59 1.86 2.53 -6.50
C HIS A 59 2.28 1.22 -5.84
N LEU A 60 2.22 1.17 -4.51
CA LEU A 60 2.52 -0.01 -3.73
C LEU A 60 1.34 -0.37 -2.84
N GLU A 61 0.86 -1.61 -2.94
CA GLU A 61 -0.06 -2.21 -1.98
C GLU A 61 0.65 -3.34 -1.25
N LEU A 62 0.73 -3.23 0.08
CA LEU A 62 1.19 -4.31 0.94
C LEU A 62 0.01 -4.84 1.71
N PHE A 63 -0.24 -6.14 1.70
CA PHE A 63 -1.35 -6.70 2.48
C PHE A 63 -0.88 -7.78 3.44
N ASP A 64 -1.30 -7.66 4.69
CA ASP A 64 -1.30 -8.74 5.67
C ASP A 64 -2.61 -8.69 6.46
N TRP A 65 -3.60 -9.37 5.90
CA TRP A 65 -4.95 -9.41 6.44
C TRP A 65 -5.08 -10.14 7.78
N SER A 66 -4.02 -10.80 8.25
CA SER A 66 -4.03 -11.61 9.46
C SER A 66 -3.47 -10.90 10.69
N ARG A 67 -2.79 -9.76 10.51
CA ARG A 67 -1.99 -9.14 11.56
C ARG A 67 -2.34 -7.67 11.79
N ARG A 68 -2.15 -7.24 13.03
CA ARG A 68 -2.05 -5.83 13.35
C ARG A 68 -0.72 -5.32 12.80
N ILE A 69 -0.79 -4.21 12.09
CA ILE A 69 0.34 -3.53 11.48
C ILE A 69 0.62 -2.30 12.33
N SER A 70 1.68 -2.37 13.11
CA SER A 70 2.12 -1.32 14.04
C SER A 70 3.58 -0.98 13.79
N ASP A 71 4.03 0.08 14.45
CA ASP A 71 5.41 0.58 14.43
C ASP A 71 6.41 -0.54 14.80
N ASP A 72 6.04 -1.41 15.74
CA ASP A 72 6.85 -2.55 16.19
C ASP A 72 6.65 -3.85 15.37
N PHE A 73 6.22 -3.77 14.10
CA PHE A 73 6.02 -5.00 13.32
C PHE A 73 7.37 -5.74 13.15
N PRO A 74 7.54 -6.95 13.73
CA PRO A 74 8.84 -7.61 13.73
C PRO A 74 9.30 -7.92 12.31
N GLY A 75 10.54 -7.53 12.00
CA GLY A 75 11.13 -7.73 10.67
C GLY A 75 10.65 -6.74 9.61
N PHE A 76 9.92 -5.68 9.97
CA PHE A 76 9.53 -4.63 9.04
C PHE A 76 9.93 -3.26 9.59
N SER A 77 10.67 -2.48 8.80
CA SER A 77 10.91 -1.08 9.11
C SER A 77 10.18 -0.19 8.11
N TRP A 78 9.35 0.74 8.57
CA TRP A 78 8.64 1.70 7.71
C TRP A 78 9.56 2.71 7.05
N SER A 79 10.73 2.94 7.64
CA SER A 79 11.81 3.70 7.00
C SER A 79 12.27 3.08 5.68
N SER A 80 12.06 1.77 5.46
CA SER A 80 12.41 1.06 4.23
C SER A 80 11.60 1.53 3.02
N LEU A 81 10.46 2.17 3.26
CA LEU A 81 9.76 2.83 2.17
C LEU A 81 10.69 3.83 1.49
N ALA A 82 11.62 4.49 2.22
CA ALA A 82 12.61 5.45 1.68
C ALA A 82 13.28 5.02 0.37
N PHE A 83 13.47 3.71 0.17
CA PHE A 83 14.06 3.13 -1.04
C PHE A 83 13.16 3.18 -2.29
N LEU A 84 11.92 3.62 -2.14
CA LEU A 84 10.94 3.85 -3.21
C LEU A 84 10.81 5.37 -3.43
N PRO A 85 11.71 6.00 -4.20
CA PRO A 85 11.72 7.47 -4.38
C PRO A 85 10.56 7.98 -5.24
N ALA A 86 10.02 7.13 -6.12
CA ALA A 86 8.91 7.46 -7.02
C ALA A 86 7.53 7.14 -6.41
N LEU A 87 7.48 6.63 -5.17
CA LEU A 87 6.24 6.20 -4.53
C LEU A 87 5.33 7.41 -4.27
N THR A 88 4.19 7.43 -4.94
CA THR A 88 3.15 8.47 -4.79
C THR A 88 1.90 7.90 -4.13
N HIS A 89 1.66 6.61 -4.28
CA HIS A 89 0.47 5.93 -3.80
C HIS A 89 0.87 4.72 -2.97
N PHE A 90 0.45 4.68 -1.71
CA PHE A 90 0.78 3.58 -0.81
C PHE A 90 -0.46 3.06 -0.11
N ALA A 91 -0.66 1.75 -0.14
CA ALA A 91 -1.77 1.08 0.51
C ALA A 91 -1.24 -0.04 1.41
N VAL A 92 -1.81 -0.14 2.60
CA VAL A 92 -1.49 -1.18 3.56
C VAL A 92 -2.77 -1.86 4.02
N GLY A 93 -2.93 -3.13 3.64
CA GLY A 93 -4.02 -4.00 4.08
C GLY A 93 -3.70 -4.63 5.43
N GLY A 94 -4.58 -4.46 6.42
CA GLY A 94 -4.41 -4.95 7.79
C GLY A 94 -5.06 -3.99 8.78
N ARG A 95 -4.67 -4.02 10.06
CA ARG A 95 -5.01 -2.96 11.03
C ARG A 95 -3.83 -2.02 11.18
N VAL A 96 -3.86 -0.86 10.53
CA VAL A 96 -2.78 0.14 10.58
C VAL A 96 -2.93 1.03 11.82
N ALA A 97 -1.88 1.14 12.63
CA ALA A 97 -1.85 2.09 13.75
C ALA A 97 -1.87 3.54 13.24
N PRO A 98 -2.60 4.47 13.87
CA PRO A 98 -2.60 5.88 13.45
C PRO A 98 -1.21 6.53 13.49
N ALA A 99 -0.39 6.23 14.49
CA ALA A 99 0.98 6.74 14.64
C ALA A 99 1.83 6.43 13.41
N LEU A 100 1.76 5.18 12.93
CA LEU A 100 2.42 4.76 11.72
C LEU A 100 2.02 5.59 10.49
N ALA A 101 0.73 5.88 10.33
CA ALA A 101 0.28 6.70 9.21
C ALA A 101 0.94 8.09 9.23
N VAL A 102 1.11 8.69 10.43
CA VAL A 102 1.82 9.96 10.60
C VAL A 102 3.26 9.86 10.16
N GLU A 103 3.96 8.81 10.61
CA GLU A 103 5.37 8.61 10.31
C GLU A 103 5.60 8.48 8.80
N ILE A 104 4.77 7.68 8.13
CA ILE A 104 4.83 7.48 6.67
C ILE A 104 4.65 8.82 5.94
N PHE A 105 3.68 9.64 6.34
CA PHE A 105 3.43 10.94 5.72
C PHE A 105 4.54 11.95 6.01
N ALA A 106 4.98 12.05 7.27
CA ALA A 106 6.05 12.97 7.66
C ALA A 106 7.35 12.65 6.93
N GLY A 107 7.65 11.36 6.71
CA GLY A 107 8.83 10.92 6.00
C GLY A 107 8.80 11.14 4.48
N ARG A 108 7.62 11.32 3.86
CA ARG A 108 7.47 11.22 2.39
C ARG A 108 6.74 12.38 1.74
N LYS A 109 7.50 13.39 1.32
CA LYS A 109 7.00 14.57 0.61
C LYS A 109 6.32 14.27 -0.74
N ASN A 110 6.73 13.21 -1.41
CA ASN A 110 6.18 12.81 -2.72
C ASN A 110 4.91 11.94 -2.59
N LEU A 111 4.54 11.52 -1.38
CA LEU A 111 3.36 10.69 -1.18
C LEU A 111 2.10 11.53 -1.37
N ALA A 112 1.37 11.22 -2.44
CA ALA A 112 0.12 11.85 -2.81
C ALA A 112 -1.08 11.16 -2.14
N VAL A 113 -1.02 9.83 -1.96
CA VAL A 113 -2.08 9.05 -1.31
C VAL A 113 -1.48 7.99 -0.39
N PHE A 114 -2.02 7.92 0.83
CA PHE A 114 -1.85 6.76 1.71
C PHE A 114 -3.20 6.15 2.04
N VAL A 115 -3.27 4.83 1.97
CA VAL A 115 -4.47 4.05 2.24
C VAL A 115 -4.23 3.02 3.31
N GLY A 116 -4.90 3.22 4.45
CA GLY A 116 -4.93 2.25 5.54
C GLY A 116 -6.19 1.40 5.47
N GLY A 117 -6.04 0.07 5.45
CA GLY A 117 -7.14 -0.83 5.76
C GLY A 117 -7.48 -0.75 7.25
N VAL A 118 -8.75 -0.93 7.59
CA VAL A 118 -9.17 -1.33 8.95
C VAL A 118 -9.99 -2.59 8.83
N GLN A 119 -9.54 -3.66 9.48
CA GLN A 119 -10.23 -4.94 9.42
C GLN A 119 -11.52 -4.90 10.26
N ALA A 120 -12.66 -4.79 9.57
CA ALA A 120 -14.02 -4.79 10.13
C ALA A 120 -14.50 -6.19 10.61
N ARG A 121 -13.60 -7.04 11.14
CA ARG A 121 -14.01 -8.25 11.87
C ARG A 121 -14.18 -7.92 13.35
N CYS A 122 -15.17 -7.10 13.66
CA CYS A 122 -15.68 -6.89 15.01
C CYS A 122 -17.13 -6.45 14.82
N ASP A 123 -18.05 -6.98 15.62
CA ASP A 123 -19.46 -6.54 15.73
C ASP A 123 -19.61 -5.10 16.27
N PHE A 124 -18.59 -4.27 16.03
CA PHE A 124 -18.37 -2.88 16.42
C PHE A 124 -18.20 -1.94 15.20
N ALA A 125 -18.51 -2.43 13.99
CA ALA A 125 -18.15 -1.79 12.71
C ALA A 125 -18.62 -0.32 12.55
N GLU A 126 -19.68 0.10 13.24
CA GLU A 126 -20.14 1.50 13.21
C GLU A 126 -19.44 2.40 14.24
N VAL A 127 -19.10 1.85 15.41
CA VAL A 127 -18.49 2.59 16.52
C VAL A 127 -17.01 2.90 16.21
N ASP A 128 -16.32 1.97 15.55
CA ASP A 128 -14.90 2.14 15.23
C ASP A 128 -14.67 3.11 14.05
N ARG A 129 -15.58 3.16 13.06
CA ARG A 129 -15.51 4.10 11.93
C ARG A 129 -15.50 5.56 12.39
N HIS A 130 -16.47 5.93 13.24
CA HIS A 130 -16.58 7.30 13.72
C HIS A 130 -15.48 7.67 14.72
N THR A 131 -14.98 6.69 15.49
CA THR A 131 -13.93 6.90 16.49
C THR A 131 -12.57 7.04 15.81
N THR A 132 -12.26 6.17 14.85
CA THR A 132 -11.01 6.23 14.06
C THR A 132 -10.94 7.53 13.26
N THR A 133 -11.99 7.92 12.53
CA THR A 133 -12.00 9.19 11.78
C THR A 133 -11.87 10.40 12.73
N ARG A 134 -12.57 10.42 13.88
CA ARG A 134 -12.42 11.48 14.88
C ARG A 134 -11.02 11.54 15.50
N GLN A 135 -10.41 10.40 15.81
CA GLN A 135 -9.04 10.35 16.33
C GLN A 135 -8.05 10.89 15.29
N LEU A 136 -8.20 10.52 14.03
CA LEU A 136 -7.35 11.02 12.94
C LEU A 136 -7.52 12.53 12.72
N HIS A 137 -8.75 13.06 12.80
CA HIS A 137 -8.99 14.51 12.80
C HIS A 137 -8.39 15.19 14.05
N ALA A 138 -8.56 14.62 15.24
CA ALA A 138 -8.04 15.15 16.49
C ALA A 138 -6.49 15.16 16.53
N LEU A 139 -5.86 14.22 15.85
CA LEU A 139 -4.41 14.17 15.63
C LEU A 139 -3.94 15.12 14.51
N GLY A 140 -4.84 15.86 13.85
CA GLY A 140 -4.53 16.76 12.74
C GLY A 140 -4.17 16.04 11.42
N LEU A 141 -4.38 14.72 11.36
CA LEU A 141 -3.97 13.85 10.25
C LEU A 141 -5.00 13.84 9.13
N LEU A 142 -6.28 14.04 9.48
CA LEU A 142 -7.33 14.39 8.54
C LEU A 142 -7.65 15.87 8.72
N SER A 143 -7.20 16.69 7.78
CA SER A 143 -7.74 18.02 7.52
C SER A 143 -8.21 18.04 6.07
N ASP A 144 -9.04 19.00 5.69
CA ASP A 144 -9.39 19.19 4.26
C ASP A 144 -8.13 19.40 3.40
N GLU A 145 -7.04 19.91 4.00
CA GLU A 145 -5.72 20.05 3.38
C GLU A 145 -4.93 18.72 3.33
N ASN A 146 -5.12 17.81 4.29
CA ASN A 146 -4.50 16.48 4.37
C ASN A 146 -5.39 15.37 3.77
N ALA A 147 -6.19 15.72 2.78
CA ALA A 147 -7.04 14.78 2.06
C ALA A 147 -6.25 13.74 1.22
N ARG A 148 -4.94 13.57 1.46
CA ARG A 148 -4.06 12.53 0.91
C ARG A 148 -4.19 11.21 1.69
N LEU A 149 -4.77 11.23 2.88
CA LEU A 149 -4.98 10.06 3.73
C LEU A 149 -6.40 9.51 3.55
N VAL A 150 -6.52 8.25 3.10
CA VAL A 150 -7.81 7.57 2.87
C VAL A 150 -7.87 6.27 3.66
N TYR A 151 -8.70 6.20 4.70
CA TYR A 151 -8.96 4.91 5.35
C TYR A 151 -10.10 4.17 4.66
N ILE A 152 -9.82 2.94 4.22
CA ILE A 152 -10.81 2.10 3.56
C ILE A 152 -11.33 1.07 4.56
N LEU A 153 -12.60 1.25 4.88
CA LEU A 153 -13.41 0.34 5.67
C LEU A 153 -14.19 -0.53 4.69
N ARG A 154 -13.52 -1.49 4.06
CA ARG A 154 -14.18 -2.47 3.19
C ARG A 154 -13.84 -3.90 3.62
N PRO A 155 -14.75 -4.86 3.40
CA PRO A 155 -14.44 -6.27 3.52
C PRO A 155 -13.30 -6.67 2.60
N ILE A 156 -12.40 -7.52 3.12
CA ILE A 156 -11.23 -8.05 2.39
C ILE A 156 -11.65 -8.80 1.10
N SER A 157 -12.86 -9.37 1.08
CA SER A 157 -13.43 -10.11 -0.05
C SER A 157 -13.51 -9.28 -1.34
N ASP A 158 -13.60 -7.95 -1.24
CA ASP A 158 -13.88 -7.10 -2.39
C ASP A 158 -12.59 -6.66 -3.11
N HIS A 159 -11.42 -6.86 -2.50
CA HIS A 159 -10.13 -6.42 -3.04
C HIS A 159 -9.72 -7.19 -4.31
N ALA A 160 -10.01 -8.50 -4.38
CA ALA A 160 -9.71 -9.29 -5.56
C ALA A 160 -10.57 -8.87 -6.77
N ALA A 161 -11.84 -8.53 -6.52
CA ALA A 161 -12.75 -8.02 -7.53
C ALA A 161 -12.29 -6.65 -8.06
N ASP A 162 -11.81 -5.77 -7.17
CA ASP A 162 -11.27 -4.45 -7.56
C ASP A 162 -10.03 -4.58 -8.48
N TRP A 163 -9.09 -5.47 -8.16
CA TRP A 163 -7.93 -5.71 -9.03
C TRP A 163 -8.32 -6.34 -10.36
N LEU A 164 -9.28 -7.26 -10.37
CA LEU A 164 -9.79 -7.84 -11.60
C LEU A 164 -10.47 -6.77 -12.48
N ALA A 165 -11.24 -5.86 -11.88
CA ALA A 165 -11.83 -4.72 -12.57
C ALA A 165 -10.77 -3.76 -13.11
N GLY A 166 -9.68 -3.50 -12.38
CA GLY A 166 -8.53 -2.75 -12.90
C GLY A 166 -7.89 -3.40 -14.12
N ALA A 167 -7.59 -4.69 -14.01
CA ALA A 167 -6.95 -5.42 -15.11
C ALA A 167 -7.81 -5.47 -16.38
N LYS A 168 -9.14 -5.51 -16.23
CA LYS A 168 -10.08 -5.60 -17.37
C LYS A 168 -10.49 -4.23 -17.92
N GLU A 169 -10.70 -3.26 -17.05
CA GLU A 169 -11.43 -2.03 -17.37
C GLU A 169 -10.65 -0.76 -16.98
N GLY A 170 -9.50 -0.89 -16.34
CA GLY A 170 -8.72 0.23 -15.82
C GLY A 170 -9.39 0.95 -14.64
N ARG A 171 -10.34 0.28 -13.96
CA ARG A 171 -11.14 0.86 -12.86
C ARG A 171 -10.82 0.27 -11.49
N ASP A 172 -9.56 -0.08 -11.25
CA ASP A 172 -9.15 -0.57 -9.93
C ASP A 172 -9.23 0.52 -8.87
N PHE A 173 -8.95 0.08 -7.66
CA PHE A 173 -8.75 0.94 -6.52
C PHE A 173 -7.76 2.09 -6.79
N TRP A 174 -6.68 1.87 -7.53
CA TRP A 174 -5.68 2.91 -7.81
C TRP A 174 -6.18 3.97 -8.78
N ALA A 175 -6.86 3.58 -9.85
CA ALA A 175 -7.46 4.53 -10.79
C ALA A 175 -8.44 5.50 -10.09
N ARG A 176 -9.16 5.02 -9.06
CA ARG A 176 -10.04 5.87 -8.25
C ARG A 176 -9.25 6.79 -7.30
N ALA A 177 -8.15 6.31 -6.74
CA ALA A 177 -7.25 7.12 -5.93
C ALA A 177 -6.62 8.25 -6.77
N ASP A 178 -6.12 7.92 -7.97
CA ASP A 178 -5.59 8.89 -8.94
C ASP A 178 -6.62 9.96 -9.29
N ALA A 179 -7.85 9.55 -9.62
CA ALA A 179 -8.93 10.49 -9.94
C ALA A 179 -9.24 11.43 -8.77
N PHE A 180 -9.22 10.93 -7.54
CA PHE A 180 -9.43 11.73 -6.34
C PHE A 180 -8.30 12.73 -6.08
N VAL A 181 -7.05 12.38 -6.40
CA VAL A 181 -5.93 13.32 -6.34
C VAL A 181 -6.08 14.41 -7.39
N ALA A 182 -6.47 14.06 -8.62
CA ALA A 182 -6.58 15.00 -9.74
C ALA A 182 -7.72 16.02 -9.60
N MET A 183 -8.69 15.79 -8.71
CA MET A 183 -9.79 16.73 -8.43
C MET A 183 -9.40 17.87 -7.48
N LYS A 184 -8.21 17.84 -6.89
CA LYS A 184 -7.70 18.87 -5.98
C LYS A 184 -6.69 19.77 -6.68
#